data_AF-A0A358FWQ4-F1
#
_entry.id   AF-A0A358FWQ4-F1
#
_cell.length_a   1.000
_cell.length_b   1.000
_cell.length_c   1.000
_cell.angle_alpha   90.00
_cell.angle_beta   90.00
_cell.angle_gamma   90.00
#
_symmetry.space_group_name_H-M   'P 1'
#
loop_
_entity.id
_entity.type
_entity.pdbx_description
1 polymer ?
#
loop_
_entity_poly.entity_id
_entity_poly.type
_entity_poly.pdbx_seq_one_letter_code
_entity_poly.pdbx_strand_id
1 'polypeptide(L)'
;PIATGHELAGKTVVDVDRPELRVCSLSDDDPEEALLTGKSLVAYYLGTEPHIMEASGADPELVERVQEVVGWPATEADYRKAAHLIPDDLVRSLMAVGTTGECQDTVAEYIDAGVTCPILYPMMDDIKPVIDAFAHWMPDGE
;
A
#
# COMPACT_ATOMS: atom_id res chain seq x y z
N PRO A 1 17.16 -13.38 7.62
CA PRO A 1 15.93 -13.59 6.81
C PRO A 1 14.98 -14.57 7.53
N ILE A 2 13.66 -14.48 7.32
CA ILE A 2 12.67 -15.42 7.91
C ILE A 2 13.03 -16.88 7.57
N ALA A 3 13.52 -17.12 6.36
CA ALA A 3 14.01 -18.43 5.91
C ALA A 3 15.11 -18.99 6.84
N THR A 4 16.15 -18.20 7.10
CA THR A 4 17.26 -18.60 7.97
C THR A 4 16.84 -18.72 9.44
N GLY A 5 15.89 -17.88 9.89
CA GLY A 5 15.49 -17.82 11.29
C GLY A 5 14.72 -19.06 11.76
N HIS A 6 13.81 -19.59 10.94
CA HIS A 6 13.03 -20.77 11.32
C HIS A 6 13.88 -22.04 11.38
N GLU A 7 14.82 -22.21 10.43
CA GLU A 7 15.73 -23.35 10.40
C GLU A 7 16.61 -23.41 11.67
N LEU A 8 17.15 -22.25 12.09
CA LEU A 8 17.94 -22.15 13.33
C LEU A 8 17.13 -22.49 14.58
N ALA A 9 15.81 -22.28 14.54
CA ALA A 9 14.89 -22.61 15.63
C ALA A 9 14.33 -24.04 15.56
N GLY A 10 14.73 -24.85 14.57
CA GLY A 10 14.16 -26.18 14.35
C GLY A 10 12.68 -26.15 13.95
N LYS A 11 12.23 -25.04 13.39
CA LYS A 11 10.86 -24.81 12.89
C LYS A 11 10.84 -24.88 11.36
N THR A 12 9.66 -24.82 10.79
CA THR A 12 9.42 -24.61 9.35
C THR A 12 8.80 -23.23 9.13
N VAL A 13 8.79 -22.75 7.87
CA VAL A 13 8.18 -21.46 7.54
C VAL A 13 6.71 -21.37 7.95
N VAL A 14 5.97 -22.49 7.92
CA VAL A 14 4.54 -22.51 8.29
C VAL A 14 4.30 -22.32 9.79
N ASP A 15 5.32 -22.52 10.63
CA ASP A 15 5.25 -22.30 12.08
C ASP A 15 5.49 -20.84 12.50
N VAL A 16 5.70 -19.95 11.52
CA VAL A 16 6.00 -18.54 11.73
C VAL A 16 4.90 -17.71 11.10
N ASP A 17 4.18 -16.95 11.93
CA ASP A 17 3.25 -15.94 11.42
C ASP A 17 4.01 -14.90 10.60
N ARG A 18 3.41 -14.53 9.47
CA ARG A 18 3.93 -13.53 8.53
C ARG A 18 2.88 -12.42 8.44
N PRO A 19 2.76 -11.58 9.48
CA PRO A 19 1.84 -10.45 9.45
C PRO A 19 2.36 -9.41 8.47
N GLU A 20 1.45 -8.82 7.70
CA GLU A 20 1.79 -7.76 6.77
C GLU A 20 0.80 -6.60 6.90
N LEU A 21 1.34 -5.41 7.18
CA LEU A 21 0.57 -4.18 7.24
C LEU A 21 0.47 -3.60 5.83
N ARG A 22 -0.76 -3.40 5.37
CA ARG A 22 -1.06 -2.83 4.07
C ARG A 22 -1.90 -1.58 4.22
N VAL A 23 -1.46 -0.47 3.64
CA VAL A 23 -2.29 0.74 3.61
C VAL A 23 -3.47 0.50 2.68
N CYS A 24 -4.66 0.95 3.10
CA CYS A 24 -5.91 0.79 2.39
C CYS A 24 -6.58 2.14 2.15
N SER A 25 -6.99 2.45 0.92
CA SER A 25 -7.87 3.58 0.60
C SER A 25 -8.98 3.09 -0.30
N LEU A 26 -10.20 2.99 0.26
CA LEU A 26 -11.32 2.29 -0.37
C LEU A 26 -12.49 3.25 -0.59
N SER A 27 -13.02 3.28 -1.80
CA SER A 27 -14.27 3.99 -2.10
C SER A 27 -14.94 3.37 -3.33
N ASP A 28 -16.15 2.84 -3.13
CA ASP A 28 -16.99 2.38 -4.26
C ASP A 28 -17.74 3.56 -4.93
N ASP A 29 -17.97 4.64 -4.18
CA ASP A 29 -18.65 5.85 -4.69
C ASP A 29 -17.71 6.75 -5.52
N ASP A 30 -16.42 6.78 -5.16
CA ASP A 30 -15.38 7.59 -5.81
C ASP A 30 -14.01 6.86 -5.78
N PRO A 31 -13.83 5.81 -6.62
CA PRO A 31 -12.57 5.05 -6.66
C PRO A 31 -11.40 5.88 -7.20
N GLU A 32 -11.67 6.94 -7.98
CA GLU A 32 -10.62 7.83 -8.49
C GLU A 32 -10.01 8.68 -7.37
N GLU A 33 -10.81 9.19 -6.44
CA GLU A 33 -10.29 9.92 -5.26
C GLU A 33 -9.57 8.99 -4.28
N ALA A 34 -10.04 7.75 -4.10
CA ALA A 34 -9.32 6.75 -3.31
C ALA A 34 -7.92 6.48 -3.91
N LEU A 35 -7.84 6.34 -5.23
CA LEU A 35 -6.57 6.20 -5.94
C LEU A 35 -5.69 7.43 -5.82
N LEU A 36 -6.25 8.63 -5.98
CA LEU A 36 -5.51 9.89 -5.84
C LEU A 36 -4.96 10.06 -4.41
N THR A 37 -5.72 9.65 -3.39
CA THR A 37 -5.28 9.63 -1.98
C THR A 37 -4.08 8.71 -1.81
N GLY A 38 -4.12 7.50 -2.37
CA GLY A 38 -2.98 6.58 -2.36
C GLY A 38 -1.75 7.15 -3.07
N LYS A 39 -1.95 7.76 -4.25
CA LYS A 39 -0.88 8.45 -4.99
C LYS A 39 -0.27 9.61 -4.20
N SER A 40 -1.07 10.36 -3.46
CA SER A 40 -0.59 11.44 -2.61
C SER A 40 0.34 10.93 -1.50
N LEU A 41 0.05 9.75 -0.92
CA LEU A 41 0.93 9.12 0.06
C LEU A 41 2.26 8.70 -0.57
N VAL A 42 2.22 8.08 -1.76
CA VAL A 42 3.45 7.70 -2.48
C VAL A 42 4.28 8.93 -2.84
N ALA A 43 3.63 10.01 -3.29
CA ALA A 43 4.30 11.28 -3.58
C ALA A 43 4.96 11.90 -2.33
N TYR A 44 4.33 11.80 -1.16
CA TYR A 44 4.94 12.18 0.11
C TYR A 44 6.24 11.42 0.35
N TYR A 45 6.22 10.08 0.28
CA TYR A 45 7.41 9.25 0.50
C TYR A 45 8.54 9.55 -0.51
N LEU A 46 8.20 9.68 -1.79
CA LEU A 46 9.16 10.01 -2.85
C LEU A 46 9.79 11.40 -2.65
N GLY A 47 8.99 12.38 -2.21
CA GLY A 47 9.43 13.75 -2.00
C GLY A 47 10.25 13.96 -0.72
N THR A 48 9.95 13.23 0.36
CA THR A 48 10.55 13.48 1.68
C THR A 48 11.53 12.41 2.16
N GLU A 49 11.47 11.18 1.64
CA GLU A 49 12.28 10.04 2.12
C GLU A 49 13.10 9.37 0.98
N PRO A 50 14.04 10.09 0.34
CA PRO A 50 14.77 9.58 -0.82
C PRO A 50 15.58 8.30 -0.56
N HIS A 51 16.00 8.07 0.69
CA HIS A 51 16.76 6.88 1.09
C HIS A 51 15.93 5.60 1.07
N ILE A 52 14.63 5.67 1.37
CA ILE A 52 13.71 4.52 1.26
C ILE A 52 13.54 4.14 -0.21
N MET A 53 13.54 5.12 -1.10
CA MET A 53 13.29 4.93 -2.52
C MET A 53 14.42 4.20 -3.24
N GLU A 54 15.68 4.56 -2.94
CA GLU A 54 16.85 3.86 -3.46
C GLU A 54 16.85 2.38 -3.06
N ALA A 55 16.49 2.08 -1.80
CA ALA A 55 16.37 0.72 -1.32
C ALA A 55 15.17 -0.05 -1.90
N SER A 56 14.11 0.66 -2.28
CA SER A 56 12.88 0.09 -2.85
C SER A 56 12.95 -0.11 -4.38
N GLY A 57 14.04 0.31 -5.03
CA GLY A 57 14.24 0.17 -6.48
C GLY A 57 13.32 1.08 -7.31
N ALA A 58 12.85 2.19 -6.73
CA ALA A 58 12.01 3.13 -7.46
C ALA A 58 12.78 3.87 -8.55
N ASP A 59 12.06 4.26 -9.60
CA ASP A 59 12.62 4.98 -10.74
C ASP A 59 13.21 6.33 -10.30
N PRO A 60 14.55 6.53 -10.44
CA PRO A 60 15.19 7.78 -10.07
C PRO A 60 14.62 9.00 -10.80
N GLU A 61 14.17 8.84 -12.05
CA GLU A 61 13.60 9.94 -12.83
C GLU A 61 12.23 10.36 -12.27
N LEU A 62 11.44 9.39 -11.80
CA LEU A 62 10.17 9.68 -11.12
C LEU A 62 10.40 10.43 -9.80
N VAL A 63 11.41 10.01 -9.02
CA VAL A 63 11.79 10.67 -7.76
C VAL A 63 12.15 12.13 -8.00
N GLU A 64 13.02 12.41 -8.98
CA GLU A 64 13.45 13.76 -9.33
C GLU A 64 12.26 14.65 -9.71
N ARG A 65 11.37 14.15 -10.58
CA ARG A 65 10.16 14.87 -11.01
C ARG A 65 9.21 15.17 -9.84
N VAL A 66 9.08 14.26 -8.88
CA VAL A 66 8.27 14.49 -7.68
C VAL A 66 8.92 15.54 -6.79
N GLN A 67 10.24 15.51 -6.60
CA GLN A 67 10.98 16.49 -5.79
C GLN A 67 10.95 17.90 -6.37
N GLU A 68 10.85 18.06 -7.69
CA GLU A 68 10.63 19.36 -8.32
C GLU A 68 9.28 20.00 -7.94
N VAL A 69 8.27 19.16 -7.65
CA VAL A 69 6.93 19.62 -7.25
C VAL A 69 6.83 19.78 -5.74
N VAL A 70 7.41 18.84 -4.98
CA VAL A 70 7.36 18.80 -3.52
C VAL A 70 8.48 19.69 -2.94
N GLY A 71 8.20 20.99 -2.87
CA GLY A 71 9.13 21.98 -2.30
C GLY A 71 9.25 21.89 -0.78
N TRP A 72 10.32 22.45 -0.20
CA TRP A 72 10.47 22.56 1.26
C TRP A 72 10.03 23.94 1.77
N PRO A 73 9.19 24.04 2.81
CA PRO A 73 8.48 22.95 3.49
C PRO A 73 7.29 22.45 2.65
N ALA A 74 7.14 21.13 2.58
CA ALA A 74 6.09 20.52 1.76
C ALA A 74 4.73 20.58 2.46
N THR A 75 3.67 20.74 1.66
CA THR A 75 2.29 20.78 2.11
C THR A 75 1.47 19.63 1.53
N GLU A 76 0.30 19.34 2.12
CA GLU A 76 -0.64 18.35 1.57
C GLU A 76 -1.07 18.68 0.13
N ALA A 77 -1.17 19.97 -0.21
CA ALA A 77 -1.47 20.41 -1.56
C ALA A 77 -0.32 20.08 -2.54
N ASP A 78 0.93 20.13 -2.10
CA ASP A 78 2.08 19.75 -2.92
C ASP A 78 2.07 18.24 -3.20
N TYR A 79 1.74 17.42 -2.19
CA TYR A 79 1.60 15.97 -2.38
C TYR A 79 0.47 15.62 -3.32
N ARG A 80 -0.71 16.24 -3.17
CA ARG A 80 -1.83 16.06 -4.11
C ARG A 80 -1.47 16.49 -5.53
N LYS A 81 -0.71 17.57 -5.70
CA LYS A 81 -0.23 18.01 -7.02
C LYS A 81 0.75 17.01 -7.63
N ALA A 82 1.69 16.51 -6.83
CA ALA A 82 2.67 15.50 -7.26
C ALA A 82 2.03 14.12 -7.49
N ALA A 83 0.89 13.81 -6.86
CA ALA A 83 0.16 12.56 -7.02
C ALA A 83 -0.14 12.22 -8.49
N HIS A 84 -0.39 13.23 -9.34
CA HIS A 84 -0.63 13.04 -10.78
C HIS A 84 0.60 12.53 -11.55
N LEU A 85 1.80 12.62 -10.98
CA LEU A 85 3.02 12.06 -11.57
C LEU A 85 3.16 10.55 -11.26
N ILE A 86 2.44 10.06 -10.25
CA ILE A 86 2.57 8.70 -9.75
C ILE A 86 1.77 7.74 -10.64
N PRO A 87 2.42 6.71 -11.20
CA PRO A 87 1.74 5.65 -11.95
C PRO A 87 0.75 4.88 -11.06
N ASP A 88 -0.40 4.50 -11.62
CA ASP A 88 -1.42 3.76 -10.86
C ASP A 88 -0.93 2.39 -10.40
N ASP A 89 -0.20 1.69 -11.26
CA ASP A 89 0.38 0.37 -11.01
C ASP A 89 1.38 0.41 -9.85
N LEU A 90 2.17 1.49 -9.74
CA LEU A 90 3.05 1.69 -8.59
C LEU A 90 2.24 1.78 -7.29
N VAL A 91 1.14 2.53 -7.26
CA VAL A 91 0.32 2.63 -6.05
C VAL A 91 -0.37 1.32 -5.70
N ARG A 92 -0.94 0.62 -6.69
CA ARG A 92 -1.56 -0.71 -6.50
C ARG A 92 -0.53 -1.76 -6.04
N SER A 93 0.73 -1.62 -6.43
CA SER A 93 1.81 -2.49 -5.92
C SER A 93 2.20 -2.21 -4.47
N LEU A 94 1.85 -1.03 -3.92
CA LEU A 94 2.21 -0.58 -2.56
C LEU A 94 1.03 -0.50 -1.58
N MET A 95 -0.20 -0.48 -2.08
CA MET A 95 -1.41 -0.24 -1.29
C MET A 95 -2.59 -1.06 -1.82
N ALA A 96 -3.55 -1.39 -0.96
CA ALA A 96 -4.89 -1.79 -1.38
C ALA A 96 -5.69 -0.51 -1.68
N VAL A 97 -6.06 -0.26 -2.93
CA VAL A 97 -6.62 1.03 -3.32
C VAL A 97 -7.66 0.92 -4.42
N GLY A 98 -8.73 1.70 -4.31
CA GLY A 98 -9.81 1.78 -5.30
C GLY A 98 -11.13 1.26 -4.75
N THR A 99 -11.81 0.43 -5.53
CA THR A 99 -13.08 -0.21 -5.15
C THR A 99 -12.89 -1.30 -4.09
N THR A 100 -14.00 -1.75 -3.52
CA THR A 100 -14.03 -2.92 -2.62
C THR A 100 -13.39 -4.15 -3.27
N GLY A 101 -13.73 -4.43 -4.54
CA GLY A 101 -13.17 -5.57 -5.28
C GLY A 101 -11.66 -5.47 -5.47
N GLU A 102 -11.16 -4.32 -5.93
CA GLU A 102 -9.72 -4.10 -6.11
C GLU A 102 -8.93 -4.23 -4.80
N CYS A 103 -9.49 -3.73 -3.69
CA CYS A 103 -8.87 -3.88 -2.37
C CYS A 103 -8.83 -5.35 -1.93
N GLN A 104 -9.93 -6.09 -2.11
CA GLN A 104 -10.01 -7.51 -1.78
C GLN A 104 -9.06 -8.35 -2.62
N ASP A 105 -8.99 -8.11 -3.94
CA ASP A 105 -8.08 -8.78 -4.86
C ASP A 105 -6.62 -8.57 -4.42
N THR A 106 -6.26 -7.33 -4.06
CA THR A 106 -4.92 -7.02 -3.53
C THR A 106 -4.63 -7.82 -2.26
N VAL A 107 -5.58 -7.93 -1.33
CA VAL A 107 -5.36 -8.70 -0.10
C VAL A 107 -5.28 -10.20 -0.38
N ALA A 108 -6.05 -10.72 -1.33
CA ALA A 108 -5.98 -12.12 -1.76
C ALA A 108 -4.58 -12.46 -2.34
N GLU A 109 -4.04 -11.60 -3.21
CA GLU A 109 -2.69 -11.78 -3.76
C GLU A 109 -1.62 -11.89 -2.67
N TYR A 110 -1.79 -11.16 -1.57
CA TYR A 110 -0.86 -11.17 -0.43
C TYR A 110 -0.97 -12.46 0.38
N ILE A 111 -2.19 -12.93 0.59
CA ILE A 111 -2.45 -14.22 1.25
C ILE A 111 -1.85 -15.36 0.40
N ASP A 112 -2.05 -15.31 -0.92
CA ASP A 112 -1.46 -16.26 -1.87
C ASP A 112 0.08 -16.22 -1.87
N ALA A 113 0.66 -15.04 -1.68
CA ALA A 113 2.11 -14.86 -1.49
C ALA A 113 2.61 -15.37 -0.12
N GLY A 114 1.71 -15.78 0.76
CA GLY A 114 2.01 -16.45 2.02
C GLY A 114 1.81 -15.60 3.26
N VAL A 115 1.22 -14.40 3.18
CA VAL A 115 0.84 -13.61 4.36
C VAL A 115 -0.18 -14.38 5.20
N THR A 116 0.07 -14.52 6.50
CA THR A 116 -0.84 -15.25 7.39
C THR A 116 -1.79 -14.35 8.16
N CYS A 117 -1.46 -13.06 8.25
CA CYS A 117 -2.25 -12.07 8.96
C CYS A 117 -2.16 -10.73 8.24
N PRO A 118 -3.02 -10.50 7.21
CA PRO A 118 -3.13 -9.20 6.57
C PRO A 118 -3.73 -8.19 7.54
N ILE A 119 -3.07 -7.04 7.69
CA ILE A 119 -3.51 -5.95 8.56
C ILE A 119 -3.76 -4.74 7.67
N LEU A 120 -5.01 -4.28 7.58
CA LEU A 120 -5.36 -3.10 6.80
C LEU A 120 -5.22 -1.82 7.64
N TYR A 121 -4.43 -0.88 7.14
CA TYR A 121 -4.31 0.48 7.69
C TYR A 121 -5.13 1.45 6.82
N PRO A 122 -6.35 1.83 7.24
CA PRO A 122 -7.22 2.70 6.44
C PRO A 122 -6.70 4.13 6.44
N MET A 123 -6.32 4.62 5.26
CA MET A 123 -5.92 5.99 4.97
C MET A 123 -7.10 6.75 4.37
N MET A 124 -8.13 6.95 5.19
CA MET A 124 -9.39 7.61 4.84
C MET A 124 -10.13 8.04 6.11
N ASP A 125 -11.00 9.05 6.01
CA ASP A 125 -11.70 9.60 7.18
C ASP A 125 -12.77 8.64 7.76
N ASP A 126 -13.54 7.97 6.89
CA ASP A 126 -14.52 6.97 7.30
C ASP A 126 -13.97 5.57 7.10
N ILE A 127 -13.73 4.85 8.19
CA ILE A 127 -13.24 3.47 8.17
C ILE A 127 -14.35 2.44 7.84
N LYS A 128 -15.63 2.80 7.98
CA LYS A 128 -16.73 1.83 7.82
C LYS A 128 -16.71 1.07 6.51
N PRO A 129 -16.44 1.69 5.34
CA PRO A 129 -16.38 0.96 4.08
C PRO A 129 -15.35 -0.18 4.11
N VAL A 130 -14.19 0.03 4.75
CA VAL A 130 -13.17 -1.02 4.91
C VAL A 130 -13.65 -2.12 5.86
N ILE A 131 -14.30 -1.77 6.97
CA ILE A 131 -14.85 -2.77 7.89
C ILE A 131 -15.92 -3.61 7.18
N ASP A 132 -16.88 -2.97 6.52
CA ASP A 132 -18.01 -3.62 5.86
C ASP A 132 -17.53 -4.49 4.69
N ALA A 133 -16.54 -4.02 3.92
CA ALA A 133 -15.92 -4.77 2.84
C ALA A 133 -15.26 -6.07 3.30
N PHE A 134 -14.68 -6.10 4.51
CA PHE A 134 -13.87 -7.23 4.98
C PHE A 134 -14.53 -8.07 6.09
N ALA A 135 -15.64 -7.61 6.71
CA ALA A 135 -16.28 -8.27 7.86
C ALA A 135 -16.71 -9.72 7.59
N HIS A 136 -17.07 -10.03 6.34
CA HIS A 136 -17.52 -11.34 5.89
C HIS A 136 -16.76 -11.84 4.66
N TRP A 137 -15.65 -11.18 4.32
CA TRP A 137 -14.85 -11.56 3.18
C TRP A 137 -13.89 -12.69 3.55
N MET A 138 -13.82 -13.67 2.65
CA MET A 138 -12.90 -14.79 2.70
C MET A 138 -12.22 -14.89 1.32
N PRO A 139 -10.89 -15.00 1.24
CA PRO A 139 -10.15 -15.01 -0.03
C PRO A 139 -10.60 -16.13 -0.97
N ASP A 140 -10.99 -17.28 -0.42
CA ASP A 140 -11.35 -18.50 -1.16
C ASP A 140 -12.87 -18.79 -1.18
N GLY A 141 -13.70 -17.91 -0.63
CA GLY A 141 -15.17 -17.99 -0.78
C GLY A 141 -15.89 -19.15 -0.08
N GLU A 142 -15.41 -19.65 1.06
CA GLU A 142 -16.17 -20.55 1.96
C GLU A 142 -16.67 -19.86 3.23
#